data_AF-A0A2E9YDH2-F1
#
_entry.id   AF-A0A2E9YDH2-F1
#
_cell.length_a   1.000
_cell.length_b   1.000
_cell.length_c   1.000
_cell.angle_alpha   90.00
_cell.angle_beta   90.00
_cell.angle_gamma   90.00
#
_symmetry.space_group_name_H-M   'P 1'
#
loop_
_entity.id
_entity.type
_entity.pdbx_description
1 polymer ?
#
loop_
_entity_poly.entity_id
_entity_poly.type
_entity_poly.pdbx_seq_one_letter_code
_entity_poly.pdbx_strand_id
1 'polypeptide(L)'
;MIPVHHIQRAIHSFYAEVTERSLQLALRYPDQRVFAERTARKGNERLAHYIGILKSSDWASAGQAALQQLCRDAEADSLDFLGALQQEENKAQHKHHSATD
;
A
#
# COMPACT_ATOMS: atom_id res chain seq x y z
N MET A 1 15.03 9.53 -19.51
CA MET A 1 14.59 8.13 -19.39
C MET A 1 14.63 7.77 -17.91
N ILE A 2 13.51 7.38 -17.32
CA ILE A 2 13.47 6.95 -15.90
C ILE A 2 14.00 5.51 -15.84
N PRO A 3 15.05 5.23 -15.05
CA PRO A 3 15.53 3.87 -14.88
C PRO A 3 14.52 3.00 -14.11
N VAL A 4 14.42 1.72 -14.50
CA VAL A 4 13.48 0.75 -13.91
C VAL A 4 13.61 0.67 -12.38
N HIS A 5 14.84 0.76 -11.85
CA HIS A 5 15.08 0.69 -10.41
C HIS A 5 14.47 1.87 -9.62
N HIS A 6 14.26 3.03 -10.24
CA HIS A 6 13.54 4.14 -9.59
C HIS A 6 12.06 3.82 -9.45
N ILE A 7 11.44 3.23 -10.48
CA ILE A 7 10.04 2.78 -10.42
C ILE A 7 9.90 1.66 -9.38
N GLN A 8 10.81 0.69 -9.39
CA GLN A 8 10.85 -0.36 -8.38
C GLN A 8 10.89 0.22 -6.96
N ARG A 9 11.78 1.20 -6.71
CA ARG A 9 11.90 1.84 -5.40
C ARG A 9 10.63 2.60 -5.02
N ALA A 10 10.01 3.32 -5.94
CA ALA A 10 8.75 4.02 -5.70
C ALA A 10 7.63 3.05 -5.29
N ILE A 11 7.45 1.96 -6.04
CA ILE A 11 6.46 0.92 -5.72
C ILE A 11 6.72 0.32 -4.34
N HIS A 12 7.97 0.02 -3.99
CA HIS A 12 8.30 -0.43 -2.64
C HIS A 12 7.92 0.58 -1.56
N SER A 13 8.17 1.88 -1.79
CA SER A 13 7.81 2.93 -0.83
C SER A 13 6.30 3.03 -0.60
N PHE A 14 5.48 2.95 -1.66
CA PHE A 14 4.02 2.99 -1.53
C PHE A 14 3.49 1.89 -0.61
N TYR A 15 3.93 0.65 -0.82
CA TYR A 15 3.45 -0.49 -0.03
C TYR A 15 4.13 -0.60 1.35
N ALA A 16 5.30 0.01 1.54
CA ALA A 16 5.89 0.18 2.86
C ALA A 16 5.00 1.07 3.75
N GLU A 17 4.47 2.17 3.20
CA GLU A 17 3.55 3.05 3.94
C GLU A 17 2.24 2.35 4.32
N VAL A 18 1.66 1.57 3.40
CA VAL A 18 0.47 0.73 3.69
C VAL A 18 0.75 -0.22 4.85
N THR A 19 1.91 -0.86 4.85
CA THR A 19 2.32 -1.79 5.91
C THR A 19 2.50 -1.08 7.24
N GLU A 20 3.22 0.04 7.25
CA GLU A 20 3.47 0.83 8.46
C GLU A 20 2.16 1.35 9.08
N ARG A 21 1.27 1.94 8.28
CA ARG A 21 -0.03 2.43 8.75
C ARG A 21 -0.92 1.30 9.28
N SER A 22 -0.86 0.12 8.65
CA SER A 22 -1.55 -1.08 9.16
C SER A 22 -1.04 -1.47 10.54
N LEU A 23 0.29 -1.56 10.72
CA LEU A 23 0.88 -1.88 12.03
C LEU A 23 0.52 -0.84 13.10
N GLN A 24 0.57 0.45 12.78
CA GLN A 24 0.18 1.51 13.69
C GLN A 24 -1.29 1.37 14.13
N LEU A 25 -2.21 1.09 13.19
CA LEU A 25 -3.62 0.87 13.50
C LEU A 25 -3.81 -0.33 14.44
N ALA A 26 -3.16 -1.45 14.15
CA ALA A 26 -3.25 -2.67 14.96
C ALA A 26 -2.73 -2.47 16.40
N LEU A 27 -1.65 -1.71 16.56
CA LEU A 27 -1.05 -1.43 17.87
C LEU A 27 -1.87 -0.41 18.67
N ARG A 28 -2.45 0.58 18.01
CA ARG A 28 -3.20 1.66 18.66
C ARG A 28 -4.63 1.25 19.01
N TYR A 29 -5.26 0.42 18.19
CA TYR A 29 -6.64 -0.02 18.38
C TYR A 29 -6.74 -1.55 18.20
N PRO A 30 -6.66 -2.32 19.30
CA PRO A 30 -6.63 -3.78 19.25
C PRO A 30 -7.84 -4.41 18.55
N ASP A 31 -9.01 -3.79 18.60
CA ASP A 31 -10.23 -4.28 17.94
C ASP A 31 -10.13 -4.24 16.41
N GLN A 32 -9.23 -3.41 15.86
CA GLN A 32 -8.98 -3.22 14.44
C GLN A 32 -7.83 -4.09 13.94
N ARG A 33 -7.18 -4.85 14.82
CA ARG A 33 -6.00 -5.67 14.51
C ARG A 33 -6.23 -6.62 13.34
N VAL A 34 -7.36 -7.33 13.31
CA VAL A 34 -7.67 -8.28 12.22
C VAL A 34 -7.79 -7.57 10.87
N PHE A 35 -8.40 -6.38 10.85
CA PHE A 35 -8.49 -5.58 9.64
C PHE A 35 -7.11 -5.12 9.18
N ALA A 36 -6.32 -4.55 10.09
CA ALA A 36 -4.96 -4.10 9.83
C ALA A 36 -4.05 -5.21 9.28
N GLU A 37 -4.01 -6.38 9.93
CA GLU A 37 -3.21 -7.53 9.50
C GLU A 37 -3.63 -8.01 8.10
N ARG A 38 -4.94 -8.06 7.83
CA ARG A 38 -5.47 -8.43 6.53
C ARG A 38 -5.07 -7.42 5.45
N THR A 39 -5.12 -6.13 5.76
CA THR A 39 -4.73 -5.05 4.84
C THR A 39 -3.24 -5.11 4.52
N ALA A 40 -2.37 -5.26 5.53
CA ALA A 40 -0.93 -5.43 5.33
C ALA A 40 -0.61 -6.63 4.42
N ARG A 41 -1.25 -7.79 4.66
CA ARG A 41 -1.05 -8.99 3.82
C ARG A 41 -1.44 -8.72 2.36
N LYS A 42 -2.62 -8.14 2.11
CA LYS A 42 -3.07 -7.82 0.75
C LYS A 42 -2.17 -6.79 0.07
N GLY A 43 -1.70 -5.79 0.82
CA GLY A 43 -0.72 -4.83 0.33
C GLY A 43 0.57 -5.52 -0.12
N ASN A 44 1.09 -6.46 0.67
CA ASN A 44 2.28 -7.24 0.31
C ASN A 44 2.06 -8.15 -0.89
N GLU A 45 0.88 -8.76 -1.04
CA GLU A 45 0.51 -9.53 -2.24
C GLU A 45 0.51 -8.64 -3.50
N ARG A 46 -0.03 -7.41 -3.40
CA ARG A 46 -0.02 -6.44 -4.50
C ARG A 46 1.39 -5.94 -4.82
N LEU A 47 2.20 -5.65 -3.82
CA LEU A 47 3.62 -5.34 -4.01
C LEU A 47 4.32 -6.46 -4.79
N ALA A 48 4.16 -7.71 -4.36
CA ALA A 48 4.76 -8.86 -5.03
C ALA A 48 4.31 -8.98 -6.49
N HIS A 49 3.04 -8.70 -6.77
CA HIS A 49 2.50 -8.66 -8.14
C HIS A 49 3.21 -7.61 -9.01
N TYR A 50 3.29 -6.36 -8.56
CA TYR A 50 3.94 -5.27 -9.32
C TYR A 50 5.44 -5.50 -9.51
N ILE A 51 6.14 -6.00 -8.47
CA ILE A 51 7.55 -6.39 -8.59
C ILE A 51 7.73 -7.57 -9.55
N GLY A 52 6.79 -8.51 -9.58
CA GLY A 52 6.77 -9.61 -10.55
C GLY A 52 6.75 -9.09 -11.98
N ILE A 53 5.84 -8.17 -12.29
CA ILE A 53 5.73 -7.53 -13.61
C ILE A 53 7.04 -6.81 -13.99
N LEU A 54 7.63 -6.07 -13.04
CA LEU A 54 8.90 -5.38 -13.25
C LEU A 54 10.04 -6.34 -13.58
N LYS A 55 10.07 -7.54 -12.99
CA LYS A 55 11.13 -8.52 -13.23
C LYS A 55 10.93 -9.37 -14.48
N SER A 56 9.69 -9.59 -14.91
CA SER A 56 9.36 -10.47 -16.04
C SER A 56 9.37 -9.77 -17.39
N SER A 57 9.39 -8.44 -17.43
CA SER A 57 9.23 -7.65 -18.66
C SER A 57 10.55 -7.11 -19.19
N ASP A 58 10.72 -7.09 -20.52
CA ASP A 58 11.80 -6.37 -21.16
C ASP A 58 11.47 -4.88 -21.30
N TRP A 59 11.93 -4.09 -20.35
CA TRP A 59 11.67 -2.65 -20.31
C TRP A 59 12.50 -1.83 -21.30
N ALA A 60 13.49 -2.45 -21.98
CA ALA A 60 14.18 -1.79 -23.08
C ALA A 60 13.27 -1.63 -24.30
N SER A 61 12.34 -2.58 -24.51
CA SER A 61 11.40 -2.60 -25.64
C SER A 61 9.98 -2.11 -25.28
N ALA A 62 9.52 -2.30 -24.04
CA ALA A 62 8.16 -1.91 -23.62
C ALA A 62 7.92 -0.39 -23.53
N GLY A 63 8.98 0.42 -23.54
CA GLY A 63 8.90 1.88 -23.57
C GLY A 63 8.57 2.52 -22.21
N GLN A 64 8.89 3.81 -22.09
CA GLN A 64 8.77 4.57 -20.84
C GLN A 64 7.31 4.80 -20.40
N ALA A 65 6.37 4.88 -21.35
CA ALA A 65 4.96 5.08 -21.03
C ALA A 65 4.38 3.90 -20.24
N ALA A 66 4.76 2.66 -20.58
CA ALA A 66 4.33 1.46 -19.86
C ALA A 66 4.88 1.41 -18.43
N LEU A 67 6.16 1.77 -18.23
CA LEU A 67 6.76 1.88 -16.90
C LEU A 67 6.05 2.91 -16.02
N GLN A 68 5.74 4.08 -16.59
CA GLN A 68 5.02 5.12 -15.87
C GLN A 68 3.60 4.69 -15.53
N GLN A 69 2.93 3.98 -16.44
CA GLN A 69 1.58 3.46 -16.16
C GLN A 69 1.61 2.44 -15.03
N LEU A 70 2.56 1.50 -15.04
CA LEU A 70 2.72 0.53 -13.96
C LEU A 70 2.93 1.21 -12.61
N CYS A 71 3.72 2.28 -12.57
CA CYS A 71 3.93 3.06 -11.36
C CYS A 71 2.64 3.74 -10.88
N ARG A 72 1.87 4.33 -11.78
CA ARG A 72 0.58 4.97 -11.47
C ARG A 72 -0.45 3.97 -10.97
N ASP A 73 -0.51 2.79 -11.58
CA ASP A 73 -1.42 1.73 -11.16
C ASP A 73 -1.06 1.25 -9.74
N ALA A 74 0.24 1.06 -9.47
CA ALA A 74 0.71 0.69 -8.14
C ALA A 74 0.44 1.78 -7.08
N GLU A 75 0.59 3.05 -7.44
CA GLU A 75 0.27 4.19 -6.58
C GLU A 75 -1.22 4.24 -6.26
N ALA A 76 -2.09 4.16 -7.28
CA ALA A 76 -3.54 4.19 -7.12
C ALA A 76 -4.04 3.05 -6.22
N ASP A 77 -3.58 1.81 -6.47
CA ASP A 77 -3.92 0.67 -5.61
C ASP A 77 -3.47 0.89 -4.15
N SER A 78 -2.29 1.49 -3.93
CA SER A 78 -1.79 1.77 -2.58
C SER A 78 -2.65 2.81 -1.86
N LEU A 79 -3.12 3.83 -2.57
CA LEU A 79 -3.98 4.89 -2.02
C LEU A 79 -5.33 4.33 -1.59
N ASP A 80 -5.88 3.34 -2.30
CA ASP A 80 -7.11 2.67 -1.88
C ASP A 80 -6.95 1.96 -0.53
N PHE A 81 -5.80 1.30 -0.30
CA PHE A 81 -5.50 0.71 1.00
C PHE A 81 -5.35 1.77 2.09
N LEU A 82 -4.64 2.87 1.81
CA LEU A 82 -4.46 3.96 2.77
C LEU A 82 -5.79 4.64 3.11
N GLY A 83 -6.66 4.84 2.13
CA GLY A 83 -8.02 5.36 2.33
C GLY A 83 -8.84 4.45 3.25
N ALA A 84 -8.79 3.14 3.03
CA ALA A 84 -9.48 2.17 3.89
C ALA A 84 -8.92 2.16 5.32
N LEU A 85 -7.59 2.25 5.49
CA LEU A 85 -6.94 2.36 6.80
C LEU A 85 -7.37 3.64 7.53
N GLN A 86 -7.40 4.78 6.84
CA GLN A 86 -7.80 6.05 7.42
C GLN A 86 -9.26 6.04 7.88
N GLN A 87 -10.16 5.44 7.09
CA GLN A 87 -11.56 5.29 7.48
C GLN A 87 -11.70 4.42 8.74
N GLU A 88 -10.95 3.34 8.83
CA GLU A 88 -10.99 2.45 9.99
C GLU A 88 -10.40 3.11 11.24
N GLU A 89 -9.33 3.89 11.08
CA GLU A 89 -8.77 4.72 12.15
C GLU A 89 -9.79 5.72 12.69
N ASN A 90 -10.49 6.45 11.81
CA ASN A 90 -11.51 7.42 12.23
C ASN A 90 -12.64 6.74 13.02
N LYS A 91 -13.11 5.57 12.57
CA LYS A 91 -14.12 4.79 13.30
C LYS A 91 -13.62 4.38 14.69
N ALA A 92 -12.37 3.93 14.78
CA ALA A 92 -11.77 3.50 16.05
C ALA A 92 -11.63 4.68 17.02
N GLN A 93 -11.21 5.85 16.52
CA GLN A 93 -11.10 7.08 17.31
C GLN A 93 -12.44 7.53 17.92
N HIS A 94 -13.52 7.49 17.14
CA HIS A 94 -14.85 7.84 17.63
C HIS A 94 -15.34 6.87 18.71
N LYS A 95 -15.15 5.55 18.50
CA LYS A 95 -15.52 4.54 19.51
C LYS A 95 -14.73 4.70 20.80
N HIS A 96 -13.42 4.96 20.69
CA HIS A 96 -12.55 5.13 21.85
C HIS A 96 -12.93 6.36 22.68
N HIS A 97 -13.26 7.49 22.04
CA HIS A 97 -13.72 8.68 22.78
C HIS A 97 -15.04 8.42 23.51
N SER A 98 -16.02 7.77 22.87
CA SER A 98 -17.30 7.46 23.50
C SER A 98 -17.24 6.46 24.66
N ALA A 99 -16.13 5.73 24.81
CA ALA A 99 -15.93 4.78 25.90
C ALA A 99 -15.22 5.37 27.12
N THR A 100 -14.67 6.59 27.00
CA THR A 100 -13.95 7.30 28.06
C THR A 100 -14.75 8.43 28.72
N ASP A 101 -15.94 8.73 28.21
CA ASP A 101 -16.93 9.65 28.81
C ASP A 101 -18.00 8.88 29.60
#